data_AF-A0A3A0VR15-F1
#
_entry.id   AF-A0A3A0VR15-F1
#
_cell.length_a   1.000
_cell.length_b   1.000
_cell.length_c   1.000
_cell.angle_alpha   90.00
_cell.angle_beta   90.00
_cell.angle_gamma   90.00
#
_symmetry.space_group_name_H-M   'P 1'
#
loop_
_entity.id
_entity.type
_entity.pdbx_description
1 polymer ?
#
loop_
_entity_poly.entity_id
_entity_poly.type
_entity_poly.pdbx_seq_one_letter_code
_entity_poly.pdbx_strand_id
1 'polypeptide(L)' 'ATVGSILQSDMGYYGHVAFVESVNANGSITISEMNYSASPGIVTYRTIPASQVSSYVYIH' A
#
# COMPACT_ATOMS: atom_id res chain seq x y z
N ALA A 1 -7.01 -3.77 6.38
CA ALA A 1 -6.95 -3.64 4.91
C ALA A 1 -8.17 -4.31 4.28
N THR A 2 -8.89 -3.60 3.41
CA THR A 2 -9.86 -4.21 2.49
C THR A 2 -9.50 -3.84 1.06
N VAL A 3 -9.94 -4.62 0.08
CA VAL A 3 -9.85 -4.21 -1.33
C VAL A 3 -10.56 -2.86 -1.49
N GLY A 4 -9.93 -1.94 -2.23
CA GLY A 4 -10.47 -0.59 -2.44
C GLY A 4 -10.04 0.45 -1.40
N SER A 5 -9.45 0.05 -0.28
CA SER A 5 -8.99 1.00 0.74
C SER A 5 -7.70 1.72 0.34
N ILE A 6 -7.48 2.90 0.91
CA ILE A 6 -6.20 3.60 0.82
C ILE A 6 -5.35 3.20 2.03
N LEU A 7 -4.20 2.59 1.77
CA LEU A 7 -3.12 2.38 2.72
C LEU A 7 -2.38 3.70 2.92
N GLN A 8 -2.15 4.10 4.17
CA GLN A 8 -1.39 5.30 4.52
C GLN A 8 -0.29 4.98 5.54
N SER A 9 0.83 5.71 5.42
CA SER A 9 1.96 5.69 6.35
C SER A 9 2.52 7.09 6.55
N ASP A 10 2.95 7.40 7.77
CA ASP A 10 3.70 8.62 8.09
C ASP A 10 5.22 8.46 7.87
N MET A 11 5.67 7.31 7.36
CA MET A 11 7.08 7.07 7.08
C MET A 11 7.59 7.93 5.91
N GLY A 12 8.68 8.68 6.16
CA GLY A 12 9.31 9.56 5.19
C GLY A 12 8.83 11.02 5.32
N TYR A 13 9.51 11.95 4.63
CA TYR A 13 9.25 13.39 4.79
C TYR A 13 7.83 13.81 4.42
N TYR A 14 7.21 13.14 3.44
CA TYR A 14 5.83 13.40 3.00
C TYR A 14 4.82 12.32 3.45
N GLY A 15 5.27 11.34 4.24
CA GLY A 15 4.54 10.08 4.38
C GLY A 15 4.40 9.36 3.04
N HIS A 16 3.46 8.41 2.97
CA HIS A 16 3.13 7.73 1.73
C HIS A 16 1.70 7.16 1.72
N VAL A 17 1.10 7.04 0.53
CA VAL A 17 -0.20 6.39 0.32
C VAL A 17 -0.18 5.44 -0.86
N ALA A 18 -0.98 4.37 -0.77
CA ALA A 18 -1.14 3.38 -1.83
C ALA A 18 -2.57 2.82 -1.85
N PHE A 19 -3.02 2.31 -2.99
CA PHE A 19 -4.33 1.68 -3.14
C PHE A 19 -4.24 0.16 -2.93
N VAL A 20 -5.18 -0.43 -2.19
CA VAL A 20 -5.23 -1.88 -1.95
C VAL A 20 -5.97 -2.59 -3.08
N GLU A 21 -5.20 -3.22 -3.96
CA GLU A 21 -5.69 -3.98 -5.11
C GLU A 21 -6.26 -5.34 -4.71
N SER A 22 -5.58 -6.06 -3.81
CA SER A 22 -6.04 -7.37 -3.35
C SER A 22 -5.60 -7.68 -1.91
N VAL A 23 -6.40 -8.50 -1.22
CA VAL A 23 -6.04 -9.12 0.05
C VAL A 23 -5.87 -10.61 -0.20
N ASN A 24 -4.65 -11.11 -0.02
CA ASN A 24 -4.29 -12.49 -0.32
C ASN A 24 -4.67 -13.41 0.84
N ALA A 25 -4.87 -14.70 0.56
CA ALA A 25 -5.29 -15.69 1.57
C ALA A 25 -4.29 -15.85 2.73
N ASN A 26 -2.99 -15.58 2.49
CA ASN A 26 -1.96 -15.61 3.52
C ASN A 26 -1.88 -14.32 4.37
N GLY A 27 -2.82 -13.38 4.18
CA GLY A 27 -2.90 -12.11 4.89
C GLY A 27 -2.00 -11.00 4.34
N SER A 28 -1.16 -11.28 3.32
CA SER A 28 -0.46 -10.21 2.59
C SER A 28 -1.43 -9.42 1.71
N ILE A 29 -1.06 -8.21 1.34
CA ILE A 29 -1.86 -7.38 0.43
C ILE A 29 -1.03 -6.96 -0.77
N THR A 30 -1.66 -6.91 -1.93
CA THR A 30 -1.10 -6.28 -3.12
C THR A 30 -1.59 -4.84 -3.18
N ILE A 31 -0.67 -3.91 -3.35
CA ILE A 31 -0.97 -2.49 -3.50
C ILE A 31 -0.52 -1.97 -4.86
N SER A 32 -1.19 -0.93 -5.35
CA SER A 32 -0.72 -0.09 -6.43
C SER A 32 -0.37 1.31 -5.90
N GLU A 33 0.74 1.84 -6.39
CA GLU A 33 1.30 3.12 -5.94
C GLU A 33 2.06 3.79 -7.08
N MET A 34 2.20 5.11 -7.00
CA MET A 34 2.90 5.91 -8.01
C MET A 34 3.88 6.85 -7.29
N ASN A 35 5.02 7.12 -7.94
CA ASN A 35 6.06 8.05 -7.46
C ASN A 35 6.76 7.65 -6.15
N TYR A 36 6.67 6.38 -5.74
CA TYR A 36 7.39 5.85 -4.57
C TYR A 36 8.69 5.16 -4.97
N SER A 37 8.57 4.13 -5.81
CA SER A 37 9.67 3.27 -6.25
C SER A 37 10.12 3.52 -7.69
N ALA A 38 9.36 4.33 -8.44
CA ALA A 38 9.60 4.66 -9.84
C ALA A 38 9.44 6.16 -10.12
N SER A 39 9.88 6.58 -11.31
CA SER A 39 9.77 7.96 -11.79
C SER A 39 8.33 8.49 -11.78
N PRO A 40 8.16 9.82 -11.73
CA PRO A 40 6.86 10.47 -11.76
C PRO A 40 5.94 9.95 -12.87
N GLY A 41 4.68 9.63 -12.53
CA GLY A 41 3.67 9.19 -13.50
C GLY A 41 3.63 7.69 -13.78
N ILE A 42 4.49 6.89 -13.14
CA ILE A 42 4.55 5.44 -13.35
C ILE A 42 3.87 4.71 -12.19
N VAL A 43 2.84 3.92 -12.49
CA VAL A 43 2.21 3.01 -11.54
C VAL A 43 3.11 1.80 -11.33
N THR A 44 3.30 1.45 -10.06
CA THR A 44 4.03 0.26 -9.63
C THR A 44 3.17 -0.54 -8.67
N TYR A 45 3.49 -1.82 -8.53
CA TYR A 45 2.81 -2.74 -7.65
C TYR A 45 3.78 -3.31 -6.63
N ARG A 46 3.31 -3.51 -5.40
CA ARG A 46 4.10 -4.13 -4.35
C ARG A 46 3.24 -5.01 -3.45
N THR A 47 3.83 -6.08 -2.95
CA THR A 47 3.21 -6.93 -1.94
C THR A 47 3.70 -6.54 -0.56
N ILE A 48 2.78 -6.18 0.32
CA ILE A 48 3.05 -5.96 1.74
C ILE A 48 2.87 -7.29 2.48
N PRO A 49 3.90 -7.80 3.18
CA PRO A 49 3.78 -9.04 3.93
C PRO A 49 2.77 -8.89 5.07
N ALA A 50 2.07 -9.97 5.40
CA ALA A 50 1.02 -9.98 6.43
C ALA A 50 1.49 -9.38 7.77
N SER A 51 2.75 -9.62 8.14
CA SER A 51 3.37 -9.10 9.36
C SER A 51 3.46 -7.58 9.44
N GLN A 52 3.36 -6.88 8.31
CA GLN A 52 3.42 -5.42 8.24
C GLN A 52 2.06 -4.78 8.00
N VAL A 53 1.03 -5.55 7.65
CA VAL A 53 -0.29 -5.00 7.31
C VAL A 53 -0.89 -4.20 8.46
N SER A 54 -0.72 -4.65 9.71
CA SER A 54 -1.22 -3.93 10.89
C SER A 54 -0.44 -2.66 11.24
N SER A 55 0.69 -2.39 10.57
CA SER A 55 1.52 -1.20 10.82
C SER A 55 1.06 0.03 10.03
N TYR A 56 0.03 -0.11 9.18
CA TYR A 56 -0.47 0.96 8.32
C TYR A 56 -1.89 1.37 8.72
N VAL A 57 -2.26 2.60 8.35
CA VAL A 57 -3.64 3.10 8.46
C VAL A 57 -4.39 2.77 7.17
N TYR A 58 -5.70 2.52 7.29
CA TYR A 58 -6.59 2.24 6.16
C TYR A 58 -7.79 3.19 6.17
N ILE A 59 -8.08 3.78 5.00
CA ILE A 59 -9.22 4.68 4.79
C ILE A 59 -10.21 4.00 3.84
N HIS A 60 -11.51 4.05 4.16
CA HIS A 60 -12.61 3.35 3.49
C HIS A 60 -13.70 4.30 3.02
#